data_AF-M2AJA3-F1
#
_entry.id   AF-M2AJA3-F1
#
_cell.length_a   1.000
_cell.length_b   1.000
_cell.length_c   1.000
_cell.angle_alpha   90.00
_cell.angle_beta   90.00
_cell.angle_gamma   90.00
#
_symmetry.space_group_name_H-M   'P 1'
#
loop_
_entity.id
_entity.type
_entity.pdbx_description
1 polymer ?
#
loop_
_entity_poly.entity_id
_entity_poly.type
_entity_poly.pdbx_seq_one_letter_code
_entity_poly.pdbx_strand_id
1 'polypeptide(L)' 'MLVPQPAAIKIAFASDAIDVAADNYGVSEVLMRMRLNVTGANNIARRSRANSKLR' A
#
# COMPACT_ATOMS: atom_id res chain seq x y z
N MET A 1 -5.98 9.43 12.39
CA MET A 1 -4.51 9.26 12.39
C MET A 1 -4.10 8.86 10.96
N LEU A 2 -3.05 9.46 10.37
CA LEU A 2 -2.64 9.15 8.99
C LEU A 2 -1.78 7.88 8.94
N VAL A 3 -2.07 6.94 8.03
CA VAL A 3 -1.32 5.67 7.87
C VAL A 3 0.16 5.98 7.55
N PRO A 4 1.15 5.48 8.31
CA PRO A 4 2.57 5.76 8.06
C PRO A 4 3.03 5.33 6.67
N GLN A 5 4.01 6.03 6.08
CA GLN A 5 4.54 5.65 4.75
C GLN A 5 5.10 4.22 4.71
N PRO A 6 5.88 3.75 5.71
CA PRO A 6 6.35 2.36 5.70
C PRO A 6 5.20 1.34 5.74
N ALA A 7 4.11 1.66 6.44
CA ALA A 7 2.92 0.82 6.49
C ALA A 7 2.21 0.75 5.13
N ALA A 8 2.02 1.89 4.46
CA ALA A 8 1.44 1.96 3.12
C ALA A 8 2.23 1.12 2.10
N ILE A 9 3.57 1.15 2.19
CA ILE A 9 4.43 0.30 1.36
C ILE A 9 4.19 -1.18 1.69
N LYS A 10 4.21 -1.58 2.96
CA LYS A 10 3.96 -2.98 3.35
C LYS A 10 2.61 -3.51 2.84
N ILE A 11 1.54 -2.72 2.98
CA ILE A 11 0.20 -3.06 2.48
C ILE A 11 0.24 -3.31 0.96
N ALA A 12 0.86 -2.41 0.20
CA ALA A 12 0.97 -2.56 -1.26
C ALA A 12 1.80 -3.80 -1.65
N PHE A 13 2.81 -4.17 -0.86
CA PHE A 13 3.60 -5.38 -1.08
C PHE A 13 2.86 -6.67 -0.73
N ALA A 14 2.12 -6.67 0.37
CA ALA A 14 1.26 -7.78 0.78
C ALA A 14 0.14 -8.05 -0.25
N SER A 15 -0.24 -7.03 -1.03
CA SER A 15 -1.41 -7.05 -1.91
C SER A 15 -2.71 -7.25 -1.14
N ASP A 16 -2.76 -6.74 0.10
CA ASP A 16 -3.98 -6.77 0.90
C ASP A 16 -5.09 -6.00 0.21
N ALA A 17 -6.32 -6.48 0.37
CA ALA A 17 -7.49 -5.78 -0.09
C ALA A 17 -7.64 -4.45 0.70
N ILE A 18 -8.12 -3.42 0.01
CA ILE A 18 -8.12 -2.03 0.53
C ILE A 18 -9.04 -1.88 1.73
N ASP A 19 -10.18 -2.57 1.72
CA ASP A 19 -11.13 -2.70 2.83
C ASP A 19 -10.46 -3.26 4.08
N VAL A 20 -9.77 -4.40 3.96
CA VAL A 20 -9.05 -5.03 5.08
C VAL A 20 -7.96 -4.11 5.63
N ALA A 21 -7.20 -3.46 4.74
CA ALA A 21 -6.18 -2.52 5.16
C ALA A 21 -6.79 -1.27 5.82
N ALA A 22 -7.93 -0.78 5.35
CA ALA A 22 -8.60 0.38 5.91
C ALA A 22 -9.11 0.09 7.34
N ASP A 23 -9.73 -1.07 7.55
CA ASP A 23 -10.22 -1.53 8.86
C ASP A 23 -9.07 -1.68 9.86
N ASN A 24 -7.96 -2.31 9.46
CA ASN A 24 -6.79 -2.52 10.32
C ASN A 24 -6.17 -1.22 10.85
N TYR A 25 -6.30 -0.12 10.10
CA TYR A 25 -5.74 1.18 10.46
C TYR A 25 -6.80 2.17 10.96
N GLY A 26 -8.07 1.76 11.06
CA GLY A 26 -9.18 2.60 11.50
C GLY A 26 -9.37 3.84 10.62
N VAL A 27 -9.19 3.70 9.31
CA VAL A 27 -9.39 4.79 8.33
C VAL A 27 -10.43 4.38 7.29
N SER A 28 -11.00 5.35 6.57
CA SER A 28 -11.87 5.02 5.45
C SER A 28 -11.09 4.44 4.27
N GLU A 29 -11.73 3.60 3.46
CA GLU A 29 -11.15 3.10 2.20
C GLU A 29 -10.66 4.22 1.28
N VAL A 30 -11.40 5.35 1.24
CA VAL A 30 -11.04 6.51 0.43
C VAL A 30 -9.71 7.10 0.89
N LEU A 31 -9.53 7.26 2.21
CA LEU A 31 -8.27 7.74 2.78
C LEU A 31 -7.13 6.74 2.56
N MET A 32 -7.41 5.44 2.65
CA MET A 32 -6.41 4.40 2.36
C MET A 32 -5.97 4.46 0.89
N ARG A 33 -6.90 4.55 -0.06
CA ARG A 33 -6.59 4.74 -1.49
C ARG A 33 -5.76 5.99 -1.74
N MET A 34 -6.19 7.13 -1.19
CA MET A 34 -5.43 8.38 -1.29
C MET A 34 -4.02 8.20 -0.74
N ARG A 35 -3.85 7.52 0.39
CA ARG A 35 -2.55 7.31 0.99
C ARG A 35 -1.64 6.44 0.13
N LEU A 36 -2.15 5.32 -0.39
CA LEU A 36 -1.39 4.43 -1.27
C LEU A 36 -0.95 5.15 -2.55
N ASN A 37 -1.79 6.05 -3.08
CA ASN A 37 -1.47 6.88 -4.24
C ASN A 37 -0.40 7.94 -3.92
N VAL A 38 -0.58 8.71 -2.84
CA VAL A 38 0.36 9.78 -2.43
C VAL A 38 1.74 9.22 -2.11
N THR A 39 1.81 8.05 -1.47
CA THR A 39 3.08 7.40 -1.15
C THR A 39 3.72 6.68 -2.33
N GLY A 40 3.00 6.54 -3.45
CA GLY A 40 3.46 5.75 -4.61
C GLY A 40 3.65 4.27 -4.30
N ALA A 41 3.05 3.76 -3.21
CA ALA A 41 3.30 2.42 -2.68
C ALA A 41 3.05 1.32 -3.72
N ASN A 42 1.98 1.44 -4.51
CA ASN A 42 1.64 0.52 -5.60
C ASN A 42 2.71 0.48 -6.70
N ASN A 43 3.33 1.63 -7.03
CA ASN A 43 4.38 1.70 -8.03
C ASN A 43 5.69 1.09 -7.52
N ILE A 44 6.03 1.31 -6.25
CA ILE A 44 7.20 0.74 -5.59
C ILE A 44 7.06 -0.79 -5.54
N ALA A 45 5.92 -1.30 -5.06
CA ALA A 45 5.65 -2.74 -5.00
C ALA A 45 5.72 -3.40 -6.39
N ARG A 46 5.12 -2.76 -7.42
CA ARG A 46 5.17 -3.25 -8.80
C ARG A 46 6.61 -3.34 -9.34
N ARG A 47 7.42 -2.28 -9.18
CA ARG A 47 8.82 -2.26 -9.63
C ARG A 47 9.65 -3.33 -8.92
N SER A 48 9.45 -3.52 -7.63
CA SER A 48 10.16 -4.56 -6.88
C SER A 48 9.84 -5.97 -7.38
N ARG A 49 8.57 -6.27 -7.71
CA ARG A 49 8.17 -7.56 -8.29
C ARG A 49 8.75 -7.78 -9.68
N ALA A 50 8.79 -6.73 -10.50
CA ALA A 50 9.40 -6.79 -11.83
C ALA A 50 10.90 -7.09 -11.76
N ASN A 51 11.63 -6.46 -10.84
CA ASN A 51 13.05 -6.72 -10.62
C ASN A 51 13.32 -8.12 -10.04
N SER A 52 12.41 -8.67 -9.24
CA SER A 52 12.53 -10.03 -8.70
C SER A 52 12.47 -11.11 -9.79
N LYS A 53 11.65 -10.91 -10.84
CA LYS A 53 11.53 -11.87 -11.96
C LYS A 53 12.72 -11.87 -12.93
N LEU A 54 13.58 -10.85 -12.88
CA LEU A 54 14.75 -10.69 -13.75
C LEU A 54 16.03 -11.32 -13.17
N ARG A 55 15.98 -11.82 -11.93
CA ARG A 55 17.05 -12.54 -11.26
C ARG A 55 16.73 -14.02 -11.21
#